data_AF-A0A180F1T2-F1
#
_entry.id   AF-A0A180F1T2-F1
#
_cell.length_a   1.000
_cell.length_b   1.000
_cell.length_c   1.000
_cell.angle_alpha   90.00
_cell.angle_beta   90.00
_cell.angle_gamma   90.00
#
_symmetry.space_group_name_H-M   'P 1'
#
loop_
_entity.id
_entity.type
_entity.pdbx_description
1 polymer ?
#
loop_
_entity_poly.entity_id
_entity_poly.type
_entity_poly.pdbx_seq_one_letter_code
_entity_poly.pdbx_strand_id
1 'polypeptide(L)'
;MAALFNLAGTTVAMSTSPLDHLLLGGFAFGAVFMATDPVTSARTETGKYIYGFLVGAMAIIIRVLNPGYPEGMMLAILLMNIFAPLIDYYVVEKNISRRLKRIN
;
A
#
# COMPACT_ATOMS: atom_id res chain seq x y z
N MET A 1 -11.42 -1.80 -3.80
CA MET A 1 -10.84 -3.14 -3.57
C MET A 1 -11.62 -3.97 -2.56
N ALA A 2 -11.99 -3.45 -1.39
CA ALA A 2 -12.82 -4.21 -0.42
C ALA A 2 -14.16 -4.71 -0.99
N ALA A 3 -14.82 -3.95 -1.88
CA ALA A 3 -16.05 -4.41 -2.57
C ALA A 3 -15.80 -5.55 -3.58
N LEU A 4 -14.60 -5.64 -4.18
CA LEU A 4 -14.25 -6.72 -5.13
C LEU A 4 -13.96 -8.03 -4.39
N PHE A 5 -13.37 -7.96 -3.19
CA PHE A 5 -13.15 -9.14 -2.35
C PHE A 5 -14.44 -9.65 -1.69
N ASN A 6 -15.45 -8.80 -1.47
CA ASN A 6 -16.74 -9.26 -0.93
C ASN A 6 -17.51 -10.17 -1.93
N LEU A 7 -17.23 -10.06 -3.24
CA LEU A 7 -17.85 -10.88 -4.29
C LEU A 7 -17.20 -12.27 -4.49
N ALA A 8 -15.95 -12.48 -4.04
CA ALA A 8 -15.18 -13.72 -4.26
C ALA A 8 -15.27 -14.71 -3.08
N GLY A 9 -16.28 -14.58 -2.23
CA GLY A 9 -16.37 -15.13 -0.87
C GLY A 9 -15.93 -16.58 -0.67
N THR A 10 -14.88 -16.78 0.12
CA THR A 10 -14.44 -18.10 0.63
C THR A 10 -14.06 -18.13 2.13
N THR A 11 -13.95 -16.98 2.84
CA THR A 11 -13.61 -16.95 4.29
C THR A 11 -14.40 -15.91 5.11
N VAL A 12 -14.48 -16.11 6.43
CA VAL A 12 -15.19 -15.23 7.41
C VAL A 12 -14.66 -13.79 7.43
N ALA A 13 -13.42 -13.58 6.96
CA ALA A 13 -12.85 -12.25 6.76
C ALA A 13 -13.43 -11.52 5.52
N MET A 14 -14.06 -12.22 4.58
CA MET A 14 -14.66 -11.60 3.38
C MET A 14 -16.12 -11.16 3.59
N SER A 15 -16.77 -11.59 4.69
CA SER A 15 -18.14 -11.22 5.05
C SER A 15 -18.26 -9.98 5.94
N THR A 16 -17.14 -9.32 6.27
CA THR A 16 -17.13 -8.07 7.03
C THR A 16 -17.30 -6.86 6.11
N SER A 17 -17.97 -5.82 6.60
CA SER A 17 -18.22 -4.61 5.81
C SER A 17 -16.90 -4.01 5.30
N PRO A 18 -16.83 -3.47 4.08
CA PRO A 18 -15.66 -2.74 3.57
C PRO A 18 -15.15 -1.66 4.53
N LEU A 19 -16.05 -1.08 5.33
CA LEU A 19 -15.73 -0.11 6.36
C LEU A 19 -15.07 -0.76 7.58
N ASP A 20 -15.48 -1.97 7.95
CA ASP A 20 -14.86 -2.71 9.06
C ASP A 20 -13.44 -3.17 8.70
N HIS A 21 -13.15 -3.45 7.42
CA HIS A 21 -11.78 -3.73 7.00
C HIS A 21 -10.84 -2.54 7.13
N LEU A 22 -11.38 -1.32 6.98
CA LEU A 22 -10.63 -0.06 7.04
C LEU A 22 -10.57 0.52 8.46
N LEU A 23 -11.62 0.34 9.25
CA LEU A 23 -11.82 0.98 10.56
C LEU A 23 -11.67 0.02 11.75
N LEU A 24 -11.81 -1.29 11.56
CA LEU A 24 -11.55 -2.31 12.59
C LEU A 24 -10.16 -2.94 12.42
N GLY A 25 -9.29 -2.66 13.41
CA GLY A 25 -7.92 -3.17 13.52
C GLY A 25 -6.86 -2.06 13.51
N GLY A 26 -5.59 -2.44 13.45
CA GLY A 26 -4.43 -1.56 13.36
C GLY A 26 -4.19 -0.96 11.97
N PHE A 27 -5.09 -1.17 11.00
CA PHE A 27 -4.95 -0.66 9.64
C PHE A 27 -4.91 0.87 9.59
N ALA A 28 -5.91 1.55 10.19
CA ALA A 28 -5.95 3.02 10.21
C ALA A 28 -4.79 3.61 11.04
N PHE A 29 -4.42 2.95 12.14
CA PHE A 29 -3.27 3.33 12.96
C PHE A 29 -1.96 3.23 12.16
N GLY A 30 -1.71 2.08 11.51
CA GLY A 30 -0.53 1.87 10.70
C GLY A 30 -0.49 2.80 9.48
N ALA A 31 -1.63 3.11 8.88
CA ALA A 31 -1.71 4.02 7.73
C ALA A 31 -1.37 5.47 8.11
N VAL A 32 -1.80 5.95 9.28
CA VAL A 32 -1.57 7.33 9.73
C VAL A 32 -0.22 7.51 10.41
N PHE A 33 0.23 6.54 11.21
CA PHE A 33 1.41 6.70 12.07
C PHE A 33 2.67 5.96 11.63
N MET A 34 2.57 4.91 10.80
CA MET A 34 3.74 4.13 10.36
C MET A 34 4.01 4.26 8.85
N ALA A 35 2.97 4.30 8.02
CA ALA A 35 3.14 4.46 6.58
C ALA A 35 3.58 5.87 6.18
N THR A 36 3.43 6.85 7.08
CA THR A 36 3.78 8.27 6.88
C THR A 36 5.21 8.60 7.33
N ASP A 37 5.99 7.61 7.77
CA ASP A 37 7.36 7.83 8.22
C ASP A 37 8.27 8.34 7.08
N PRO A 38 8.90 9.52 7.21
CA PRO A 38 9.61 10.19 6.10
C PRO A 38 10.98 9.55 5.78
N VAL A 39 11.46 8.62 6.61
CA VAL A 39 12.78 8.00 6.47
C VAL A 39 12.75 6.79 5.54
N THR A 40 11.67 6.00 5.61
CA THR A 40 11.53 4.73 4.88
C THR A 40 10.54 4.80 3.71
N SER A 41 9.73 5.87 3.63
CA SER A 41 8.79 6.09 2.53
C SER A 41 9.46 6.71 1.29
N ALA A 42 8.77 6.61 0.15
CA ALA A 42 9.18 7.24 -1.11
C ALA A 42 9.31 8.77 -0.95
N ARG A 43 10.45 9.33 -1.35
CA ARG A 43 10.74 10.77 -1.25
C ARG A 43 10.04 11.60 -2.32
N THR A 44 9.74 11.02 -3.48
CA THR A 44 9.12 11.77 -4.58
C THR A 44 7.61 11.97 -4.35
N GLU A 45 7.07 13.14 -4.70
CA GLU A 45 5.64 13.44 -4.53
C GLU A 45 4.73 12.41 -5.24
N THR A 46 5.08 12.02 -6.47
CA THR A 46 4.35 10.98 -7.19
C THR A 46 4.63 9.57 -6.66
N GLY A 47 5.81 9.33 -6.08
CA GLY A 47 6.16 8.06 -5.44
C GLY A 47 5.36 7.83 -4.17
N LYS A 48 5.09 8.87 -3.37
CA LYS A 48 4.25 8.80 -2.16
C LYS A 48 2.84 8.26 -2.44
N TYR A 49 2.20 8.74 -3.51
CA TYR A 49 0.88 8.25 -3.90
C TYR A 49 0.89 6.77 -4.30
N ILE A 50 1.90 6.35 -5.09
CA ILE A 50 2.06 4.96 -5.53
C ILE A 50 2.36 4.06 -4.33
N TYR A 51 3.28 4.50 -3.47
CA TYR A 51 3.68 3.81 -2.25
C TYR A 51 2.49 3.59 -1.30
N GLY A 52 1.73 4.64 -0.98
CA GLY A 52 0.57 4.54 -0.09
C GLY A 52 -0.53 3.63 -0.63
N PHE A 53 -0.79 3.67 -1.94
CA PHE A 53 -1.74 2.76 -2.58
C PHE A 53 -1.29 1.29 -2.49
N LEU A 54 -0.01 1.02 -2.74
CA LEU A 54 0.55 -0.32 -2.70
C LEU A 54 0.57 -0.90 -1.27
N VAL A 55 0.90 -0.10 -0.26
CA VAL A 55 0.82 -0.52 1.16
C VAL A 55 -0.61 -0.93 1.52
N GLY A 56 -1.60 -0.09 1.19
CA GLY A 56 -3.01 -0.38 1.49
C GLY A 56 -3.54 -1.62 0.74
N ALA A 57 -3.17 -1.78 -0.53
CA ALA A 57 -3.53 -2.96 -1.31
C ALA A 57 -2.90 -4.23 -0.72
N MET A 58 -1.61 -4.17 -0.37
CA MET A 58 -0.88 -5.31 0.18
C MET A 58 -1.43 -5.72 1.55
N ALA A 59 -1.78 -4.77 2.41
CA ALA A 59 -2.36 -5.06 3.72
C ALA A 59 -3.70 -5.81 3.62
N ILE A 60 -4.56 -5.44 2.66
CA ILE A 60 -5.83 -6.15 2.39
C ILE A 60 -5.55 -7.56 1.84
N ILE A 61 -4.61 -7.69 0.90
CA ILE A 61 -4.24 -8.99 0.32
C ILE A 61 -3.74 -9.95 1.41
N ILE A 62 -2.83 -9.50 2.27
CA ILE A 62 -2.30 -10.31 3.38
C ILE A 62 -3.42 -10.72 4.34
N ARG A 63 -4.35 -9.79 4.65
CA ARG A 63 -5.48 -10.04 5.55
C ARG A 63 -6.50 -11.04 4.99
N VAL A 64 -6.71 -11.08 3.68
CA VAL A 64 -7.66 -11.99 3.02
C VAL A 64 -7.05 -13.37 2.74
N LEU A 65 -5.79 -13.42 2.32
CA LEU A 65 -5.13 -14.67 1.90
C LEU A 65 -4.56 -15.49 3.07
N ASN A 66 -4.27 -14.86 4.21
CA ASN A 66 -3.62 -15.55 5.33
C ASN A 66 -4.52 -15.61 6.58
N PRO A 67 -5.15 -16.76 6.88
CA PRO A 67 -5.97 -16.93 8.08
C PRO A 67 -5.16 -16.94 9.39
N GLY A 68 -3.83 -17.04 9.33
CA GLY A 68 -2.95 -17.06 10.50
C GLY A 68 -2.62 -15.68 11.08
N TYR A 69 -2.85 -14.59 10.34
CA TYR A 69 -2.57 -13.23 10.81
C TYR A 69 -3.80 -12.33 10.71
N PRO A 70 -4.41 -11.93 11.84
CA PRO A 70 -5.58 -11.05 11.83
C PRO A 70 -5.24 -9.61 11.36
N GLU A 71 -3.96 -9.23 11.35
CA GLU A 71 -3.44 -7.89 11.04
C GLU A 71 -2.34 -7.97 9.97
N GLY A 72 -2.63 -7.55 8.73
CA GLY A 72 -1.68 -7.56 7.61
C GLY A 72 -0.83 -6.30 7.46
N MET A 73 -1.07 -5.27 8.28
CA MET A 73 -0.56 -3.91 8.06
C MET A 73 0.97 -3.80 8.23
N MET A 74 1.52 -4.37 9.31
CA MET A 74 2.96 -4.30 9.58
C MET A 74 3.79 -4.98 8.49
N LEU A 75 3.38 -6.18 8.07
CA LEU A 75 4.06 -6.93 7.01
C LEU A 75 3.99 -6.20 5.66
N ALA A 76 2.84 -5.58 5.36
CA ALA A 76 2.69 -4.75 4.17
C ALA A 76 3.62 -3.52 4.17
N ILE A 77 3.73 -2.81 5.30
CA ILE A 77 4.62 -1.66 5.44
C ILE A 77 6.09 -2.10 5.27
N LEU A 78 6.52 -3.15 5.95
CA LEU A 78 7.89 -3.66 5.85
C LEU A 78 8.25 -4.06 4.42
N LEU A 79 7.36 -4.78 3.74
CA LEU A 79 7.57 -5.18 2.36
C LEU A 79 7.67 -3.96 1.43
N MET A 80 6.78 -2.98 1.62
CA MET A 80 6.76 -1.80 0.78
C MET A 80 7.93 -0.85 1.05
N ASN A 81 8.42 -0.75 2.29
CA ASN A 81 9.65 -0.01 2.62
C ASN A 81 10.85 -0.55 1.82
N ILE A 82 10.94 -1.86 1.57
CA ILE A 82 12.00 -2.45 0.72
C ILE A 82 11.84 -2.00 -0.74
N PHE A 83 10.61 -1.86 -1.23
CA PHE A 83 10.33 -1.42 -2.59
C PHE A 83 10.30 0.11 -2.77
N ALA A 84 10.34 0.90 -1.68
CA ALA A 84 10.28 2.36 -1.76
C ALA A 84 11.40 2.99 -2.61
N PRO A 85 12.69 2.57 -2.48
CA PRO A 85 13.76 3.10 -3.34
C PRO A 85 13.58 2.74 -4.82
N LEU A 86 13.00 1.58 -5.11
CA LEU A 86 12.73 1.13 -6.48
C LEU A 86 11.63 1.99 -7.13
N ILE A 87 10.58 2.31 -6.37
CA ILE A 87 9.50 3.21 -6.80
C ILE A 87 10.08 4.59 -7.12
N ASP A 88 10.92 5.12 -6.23
CA ASP A 88 11.55 6.43 -6.43
C ASP A 88 12.48 6.44 -7.65
N TYR A 89 13.28 5.39 -7.87
CA TYR A 89 14.15 5.30 -9.05
C TYR A 89 13.35 5.44 -10.35
N TYR A 90 12.27 4.67 -10.48
CA TYR A 90 11.42 4.69 -11.68
C TYR A 90 10.73 6.05 -11.89
N VAL A 91 10.29 6.69 -10.80
CA VAL A 91 9.67 8.02 -10.85
C VAL A 91 10.68 9.08 -11.28
N VAL A 92 11.90 9.05 -10.74
CA VAL A 92 12.96 10.00 -11.08
C VAL A 92 13.38 9.84 -12.53
N GLU A 93 13.60 8.61 -13.00
CA GLU A 93 13.95 8.31 -14.39
C GLU A 93 12.89 8.86 -15.35
N LYS A 94 11.60 8.59 -15.08
CA LYS A 94 10.49 9.11 -15.88
C LYS A 94 10.45 10.63 -15.93
N ASN A 95 10.80 11.31 -14.83
CA ASN A 95 10.89 12.77 -14.80
C ASN A 95 12.08 13.30 -15.62
N ILE A 96 13.23 12.62 -15.58
CA ILE A 96 14.41 12.96 -16.40
C ILE A 96 14.09 12.78 -17.88
N SER A 97 13.53 11.65 -18.30
CA SER A 97 13.17 11.41 -19.70
C SER A 97 12.14 12.42 -20.23
N ARG A 98 11.18 12.83 -19.38
CA ARG A 98 10.21 13.90 -19.73
C ARG A 98 10.87 15.25 -19.93
N ARG A 99 11.93 15.58 -19.16
CA ARG A 99 12.69 16.81 -19.33
C ARG A 99 13.53 16.79 -20.61
N LEU A 100 14.19 15.68 -20.91
CA LEU A 100 14.99 15.52 -22.13
C LEU A 100 14.14 15.65 -23.41
N LYS A 101 12.91 15.12 -23.41
CA LYS A 101 11.95 15.28 -24.51
C LYS A 101 11.41 16.70 -24.73
N ARG A 102 11.69 17.65 -23.83
CA ARG A 102 11.33 19.07 -24.02
C ARG A 102 12.46 19.89 -24.63
N ILE A 103 13.68 19.35 -24.61
CA ILE A 103 14.89 20.03 -25.10
C ILE A 103 15.17 19.64 -26.55
N ASN A 104 14.84 18.41 -26.94
CA ASN A 104 14.77 17.95 -28.33
C ASN A 104 13.40 18.29 -28.94
#